data_AF-A0AAD6VN64-F1
#
_entry.id   AF-A0AAD6VN64-F1
#
_cell.length_a   1.000
_cell.length_b   1.000
_cell.length_c   1.000
_cell.angle_alpha   90.00
_cell.angle_beta   90.00
_cell.angle_gamma   90.00
#
_symmetry.space_group_name_H-M   'P 1'
#
loop_
_entity.id
_entity.type
_entity.pdbx_description
1 polymer ?
#
loop_
_entity_poly.entity_id
_entity_poly.type
_entity_poly.pdbx_seq_one_letter_code
_entity_poly.pdbx_strand_id
1 'polypeptide(L)'
;VEQNSAGTWCYFPIANQTNSTSCTGGHYQDSFYDAILRTHRHLPQGWSIAYYAADSSLLGDRTYAVPSNGEEVQQCLSGQASDGSYQTMCMSVTMDNTIAEAGAFCYVAVAQFYVSDGCYIAMPNSTTSIATSSS
;
A
#
# COMPACT_ATOMS: atom_id res chain seq x y z
N VAL A 1 3.37 10.61 3.91
CA VAL A 1 2.40 10.06 4.89
C VAL A 1 2.09 11.15 5.88
N GLU A 2 0.82 11.42 6.12
CA GLU A 2 0.36 12.48 7.03
C GLU A 2 -1.01 12.10 7.61
N GLN A 3 -1.43 12.80 8.67
CA GLN A 3 -2.75 12.56 9.26
C GLN A 3 -3.84 13.26 8.44
N ASN A 4 -4.92 12.53 8.14
CA ASN A 4 -6.14 13.12 7.59
C ASN A 4 -6.89 13.93 8.67
N SER A 5 -8.02 14.55 8.30
CA SER A 5 -8.85 15.35 9.22
C SER A 5 -9.45 14.57 10.40
N ALA A 6 -9.47 13.23 10.33
CA ALA A 6 -9.91 12.35 11.41
C ALA A 6 -8.76 11.85 12.30
N GLY A 7 -7.51 12.27 12.02
CA GLY A 7 -6.32 11.83 12.74
C GLY A 7 -5.74 10.49 12.28
N THR A 8 -6.29 9.87 11.23
CA THR A 8 -5.77 8.64 10.63
C THR A 8 -4.53 8.96 9.80
N TRP A 9 -3.43 8.24 10.03
CA TRP A 9 -2.26 8.32 9.16
C TRP A 9 -2.55 7.67 7.81
N CYS A 10 -2.37 8.46 6.75
CA CYS A 10 -2.66 8.07 5.37
C CYS A 10 -1.49 8.40 4.45
N TYR A 11 -1.40 7.64 3.37
CA TYR A 11 -0.46 7.90 2.29
C TYR A 11 -1.15 8.69 1.18
N PHE A 12 -0.66 9.90 0.92
CA PHE A 12 -1.10 10.74 -0.20
C PHE A 12 0.00 10.74 -1.26
N PRO A 13 -0.11 9.89 -2.30
CA PRO A 13 0.90 9.79 -3.33
C PRO A 13 0.97 11.04 -4.19
N ILE A 14 2.14 11.26 -4.76
CA ILE A 14 2.31 12.23 -5.86
C ILE A 14 1.73 11.60 -7.13
N ALA A 15 0.92 12.37 -7.84
CA ALA A 15 0.33 11.99 -9.12
C ALA A 15 1.40 11.63 -10.17
N ASN A 16 1.09 10.65 -11.03
CA ASN A 16 1.91 10.28 -12.20
C ASN A 16 3.36 9.84 -11.90
N GLN A 17 3.64 9.31 -10.71
CA GLN A 17 4.96 8.75 -10.38
C GLN A 17 5.27 7.45 -11.14
N THR A 18 4.25 6.65 -11.44
CA THR A 18 4.39 5.39 -12.17
C THR A 18 3.10 5.06 -12.91
N ASN A 19 3.24 4.33 -14.03
CA ASN A 19 2.13 3.74 -14.77
C ASN A 19 2.14 2.20 -14.70
N SER A 20 3.13 1.62 -14.02
CA SER A 20 3.27 0.17 -13.95
C SER A 20 2.33 -0.43 -12.93
N THR A 21 1.69 -1.55 -13.24
CA THR A 21 0.78 -2.24 -12.32
C THR A 21 1.44 -3.38 -11.55
N SER A 22 2.75 -3.58 -11.75
CA SER A 22 3.56 -4.62 -11.11
C SER A 22 4.94 -4.07 -10.81
N CYS A 23 5.61 -4.66 -9.82
CA CYS A 23 6.98 -4.33 -9.48
C CYS A 23 7.88 -4.69 -10.67
N THR A 24 8.26 -3.66 -11.43
CA THR A 24 9.00 -3.80 -12.68
C THR A 24 10.03 -2.69 -12.74
N GLY A 25 11.27 -3.04 -12.45
CA GLY A 25 12.42 -2.13 -12.52
C GLY A 25 13.74 -2.85 -12.78
N GLY A 26 13.72 -4.19 -12.80
CA GLY A 26 14.94 -4.99 -12.88
C GLY A 26 15.69 -5.03 -11.55
N HIS A 27 15.04 -4.71 -10.43
CA HIS A 27 15.63 -4.84 -9.12
C HIS A 27 15.55 -6.31 -8.68
N TYR A 28 16.58 -6.79 -8.00
CA TYR A 28 16.65 -8.18 -7.51
C TYR A 28 15.50 -8.57 -6.56
N GLN A 29 14.75 -7.59 -6.05
CA GLN A 29 13.61 -7.78 -5.16
C GLN A 29 12.23 -7.60 -5.83
N ASP A 30 12.15 -7.40 -7.16
CA ASP A 30 10.87 -7.17 -7.84
C ASP A 30 9.85 -8.29 -7.57
N SER A 31 10.26 -9.56 -7.69
CA SER A 31 9.40 -10.72 -7.42
C SER A 31 8.98 -10.83 -5.95
N PHE A 32 9.82 -10.35 -5.05
CA PHE A 32 9.54 -10.33 -3.62
C PHE A 32 8.45 -9.30 -3.29
N TYR A 33 8.59 -8.06 -3.80
CA TYR A 33 7.57 -7.04 -3.59
C TYR A 33 6.27 -7.34 -4.34
N ASP A 34 6.30 -8.03 -5.48
CA ASP A 34 5.07 -8.46 -6.17
C ASP A 34 4.21 -9.37 -5.28
N ALA A 35 4.83 -10.27 -4.50
CA ALA A 35 4.12 -11.14 -3.57
C ALA A 35 3.47 -10.32 -2.42
N ILE A 36 4.23 -9.40 -1.82
CA ILE A 36 3.73 -8.53 -0.75
C ILE A 36 2.63 -7.61 -1.27
N LEU A 37 2.83 -7.00 -2.44
CA LEU A 37 1.85 -6.16 -3.11
C LEU A 37 0.55 -6.93 -3.35
N ARG A 38 0.63 -8.18 -3.82
CA ARG A 38 -0.54 -9.04 -3.99
C ARG A 38 -1.28 -9.24 -2.67
N THR A 39 -0.58 -9.54 -1.59
CA THR A 39 -1.17 -9.68 -0.25
C THR A 39 -1.82 -8.37 0.20
N HIS A 40 -1.10 -7.26 0.10
CA HIS A 40 -1.57 -5.94 0.51
C HIS A 40 -2.84 -5.51 -0.25
N ARG A 41 -2.88 -5.71 -1.56
CA ARG A 41 -4.03 -5.34 -2.40
C ARG A 41 -5.32 -6.08 -2.06
N HIS A 42 -5.20 -7.29 -1.51
CA HIS A 42 -6.32 -8.15 -1.12
C HIS A 42 -6.51 -8.20 0.41
N LEU A 43 -5.90 -7.29 1.16
CA LEU A 43 -5.94 -7.30 2.62
C LEU A 43 -7.39 -7.16 3.12
N PRO A 44 -7.98 -8.20 3.75
CA PRO A 44 -9.40 -8.16 4.14
C PRO A 44 -9.73 -7.07 5.15
N GLN A 45 -8.75 -6.67 5.96
CA GLN A 45 -8.88 -5.61 6.95
C GLN A 45 -9.02 -4.22 6.30
N GLY A 46 -8.51 -4.03 5.08
CA GLY A 46 -8.55 -2.75 4.37
C GLY A 46 -7.68 -1.66 5.00
N TRP A 47 -6.51 -2.03 5.54
CA TRP A 47 -5.55 -1.08 6.09
C TRP A 47 -4.64 -0.55 4.99
N SER A 48 -4.75 0.73 4.67
CA SER A 48 -3.95 1.42 3.64
C SER A 48 -2.44 1.40 3.94
N ILE A 49 -2.08 1.28 5.22
CA ILE A 49 -0.71 1.14 5.72
C ILE A 49 -0.62 -0.16 6.50
N ALA A 50 0.26 -1.06 6.07
CA ALA A 50 0.46 -2.36 6.71
C ALA A 50 1.93 -2.81 6.62
N TYR A 51 2.33 -3.64 7.59
CA TYR A 51 3.68 -4.20 7.70
C TYR A 51 3.66 -5.70 7.49
N TYR A 52 4.73 -6.21 6.89
CA TYR A 52 4.88 -7.58 6.47
C TYR A 52 6.26 -8.13 6.81
N ALA A 53 6.35 -9.42 7.09
CA ALA A 53 7.61 -10.14 7.21
C ALA A 53 8.19 -10.46 5.82
N ALA A 54 9.43 -10.95 5.79
CA ALA A 54 10.13 -11.37 4.56
C ALA A 54 9.48 -12.57 3.83
N ASP A 55 8.51 -13.24 4.44
CA ASP A 55 7.70 -14.30 3.81
C ASP A 55 6.34 -13.76 3.31
N SER A 56 6.14 -12.44 3.29
CA SER A 56 4.87 -11.76 2.99
C SER A 56 3.75 -11.94 4.02
N SER A 57 4.03 -12.51 5.20
CA SER A 57 3.06 -12.61 6.30
C SER A 57 2.74 -11.24 6.89
N LEU A 58 1.45 -10.96 7.13
CA LEU A 58 1.01 -9.72 7.76
C LEU A 58 1.46 -9.65 9.22
N LEU A 59 2.15 -8.57 9.58
CA LEU A 59 2.61 -8.30 10.94
C LEU A 59 1.69 -7.35 11.70
N GLY A 60 1.13 -6.37 11.00
CA GLY A 60 0.23 -5.40 11.62
C GLY A 60 -0.13 -4.23 10.71
N ASP A 61 -0.90 -3.31 11.28
CA ASP A 61 -1.29 -2.05 10.65
C ASP A 61 -0.26 -0.95 10.93
N ARG A 62 -0.62 0.31 10.66
CA ARG A 62 0.18 1.50 11.00
C ARG A 62 0.72 1.59 12.43
N THR A 63 0.17 0.83 13.39
CA THR A 63 0.58 0.86 14.81
C THR A 63 1.61 -0.21 15.17
N TYR A 64 1.97 -1.07 14.21
CA TYR A 64 3.02 -2.07 14.39
C TYR A 64 4.35 -1.41 14.77
N ALA A 65 4.94 -1.85 15.87
CA ALA A 65 6.24 -1.40 16.34
C ALA A 65 7.34 -2.22 15.66
N VAL A 66 8.02 -1.60 14.68
CA VAL A 66 9.11 -2.19 13.92
C VAL A 66 10.31 -2.45 14.86
N PRO A 67 10.74 -3.71 15.01
CA PRO A 67 11.89 -4.05 15.84
C PRO A 67 13.17 -3.35 15.36
N SER A 68 13.90 -2.73 16.28
CA SER A 68 15.21 -2.10 15.99
C SER A 68 16.39 -3.08 16.01
N ASN A 69 16.11 -4.39 16.02
CA ASN A 69 17.10 -5.46 16.09
C ASN A 69 17.73 -5.81 14.72
N GLY A 70 17.37 -5.09 13.66
CA GLY A 70 17.86 -5.31 12.30
C GLY A 70 17.08 -6.35 11.50
N GLU A 71 15.94 -6.82 12.01
CA GLU A 71 15.00 -7.61 11.19
C GLU A 71 14.42 -6.75 10.05
N GLU A 72 14.41 -7.30 8.84
CA GLU A 72 13.90 -6.61 7.66
C GLU A 72 12.37 -6.74 7.61
N VAL A 73 11.68 -5.65 7.92
CA VAL A 73 10.22 -5.54 7.87
C VAL A 73 9.81 -4.74 6.66
N GLN A 74 8.77 -5.17 5.97
CA GLN A 74 8.32 -4.55 4.73
C GLN A 74 7.09 -3.73 5.01
N GLN A 75 7.11 -2.46 4.64
CA GLN A 75 5.97 -1.57 4.75
C GLN A 75 5.35 -1.38 3.38
N CYS A 76 4.04 -1.56 3.26
CA CYS A 76 3.27 -1.13 2.10
C CYS A 76 2.30 -0.02 2.46
N LEU A 77 2.26 0.99 1.59
CA LEU A 77 1.44 2.18 1.68
C LEU A 77 0.64 2.30 0.40
N SER A 78 -0.68 2.37 0.50
CA SER A 78 -1.57 2.57 -0.64
C SER A 78 -2.39 3.84 -0.46
N GLY A 79 -2.71 4.50 -1.57
CA GLY A 79 -3.37 5.79 -1.54
C GLY A 79 -3.93 6.22 -2.89
N GLN A 80 -4.63 7.36 -2.86
CA GLN A 80 -5.12 8.06 -4.04
C GLN A 80 -4.50 9.45 -4.10
N ALA A 81 -3.93 9.81 -5.25
CA ALA A 81 -3.37 11.12 -5.51
C ALA A 81 -4.48 12.15 -5.78
N SER A 82 -4.12 13.43 -5.79
CA SER A 82 -5.06 14.53 -6.02
C SER A 82 -5.71 14.53 -7.41
N ASP A 83 -5.11 13.87 -8.41
CA ASP A 83 -5.67 13.68 -9.75
C ASP A 83 -6.59 12.45 -9.85
N GLY A 84 -6.83 11.75 -8.73
CA GLY A 84 -7.63 10.54 -8.65
C GLY A 84 -6.87 9.25 -9.00
N SER A 85 -5.60 9.34 -9.42
CA SER A 85 -4.79 8.16 -9.70
C SER A 85 -4.44 7.41 -8.41
N TYR A 86 -4.34 6.09 -8.52
CA TYR A 86 -4.05 5.22 -7.38
C TYR A 86 -2.58 4.81 -7.38
N GLN A 87 -2.02 4.63 -6.18
CA GLN A 87 -0.65 4.17 -6.04
C GLN A 87 -0.48 3.27 -4.82
N THR A 88 0.39 2.28 -4.94
CA THR A 88 0.94 1.55 -3.81
C THR A 88 2.46 1.62 -3.88
N MET A 89 3.08 1.92 -2.74
CA MET A 89 4.51 1.81 -2.52
C MET A 89 4.76 0.70 -1.51
N CYS A 90 5.68 -0.21 -1.80
CA CYS A 90 6.21 -1.18 -0.83
C CYS A 90 7.72 -1.01 -0.71
N MET A 91 8.25 -0.98 0.51
CA MET A 91 9.67 -0.77 0.80
C MET A 91 10.09 -1.51 2.07
N SER A 92 11.38 -1.77 2.22
CA SER A 92 11.94 -2.29 3.47
C SER A 92 12.11 -1.17 4.50
N VAL A 93 11.84 -1.47 5.76
CA VAL A 93 12.00 -0.59 6.92
C VAL A 93 12.74 -1.34 8.03
N THR A 94 13.62 -0.65 8.73
CA THR A 94 14.47 -1.23 9.80
C THR A 94 14.22 -0.63 11.18
N MET A 95 13.35 0.38 11.26
CA MET A 95 12.96 1.05 12.50
C MET A 95 11.68 1.86 12.30
N ASP A 96 10.98 2.12 13.41
CA ASP A 96 9.74 2.89 13.44
C ASP A 96 9.88 4.27 12.79
N ASN A 97 8.80 4.73 12.16
CA ASN A 97 8.67 6.05 11.55
C ASN A 97 9.73 6.39 10.48
N THR A 98 10.49 5.40 10.02
CA THR A 98 11.47 5.60 8.96
C THR A 98 10.86 5.22 7.63
N ILE A 99 10.22 6.20 7.00
CA ILE A 99 9.97 6.17 5.56
C ILE A 99 11.27 6.62 4.91
N ALA A 100 12.21 5.70 4.78
CA ALA A 100 13.37 5.91 3.97
C ALA A 100 13.17 5.12 2.68
N GLU A 101 13.09 5.81 1.54
CA GLU A 101 13.29 5.19 0.22
C GLU A 101 14.75 4.69 0.05
N ALA A 102 15.52 4.59 1.14
CA ALA A 102 16.87 4.06 1.17
C ALA A 102 16.81 2.54 1.20
N GLY A 103 16.71 1.93 0.03
CA GLY A 103 16.65 0.48 -0.12
C GLY A 103 16.05 0.08 -1.46
N ALA A 104 15.75 -1.21 -1.59
CA ALA A 104 14.87 -1.65 -2.66
C ALA A 104 13.44 -1.18 -2.32
N PHE A 105 12.71 -0.77 -3.34
CA PHE A 105 11.31 -0.36 -3.21
C PHE A 105 10.58 -0.73 -4.50
N CYS A 106 9.25 -0.77 -4.41
CA CYS A 106 8.37 -0.95 -5.54
C CYS A 106 7.25 0.08 -5.51
N TYR A 107 7.04 0.75 -6.63
CA TYR A 107 5.87 1.61 -6.88
C TYR A 107 5.00 1.02 -7.98
N VAL A 108 3.70 0.97 -7.73
CA VAL A 108 2.72 0.57 -8.74
C VAL A 108 1.52 1.52 -8.78
N ALA A 109 0.93 1.67 -9.96
CA ALA A 109 -0.24 2.49 -10.28
C ALA A 109 -1.57 1.80 -9.89
N VAL A 110 -1.55 1.00 -8.83
CA VAL A 110 -2.74 0.30 -8.30
C VAL A 110 -2.76 0.42 -6.80
N ALA A 111 -3.96 0.37 -6.22
CA ALA A 111 -4.21 0.39 -4.78
C ALA A 111 -4.97 -0.86 -4.32
N GLN A 112 -5.38 -0.89 -3.04
CA GLN A 112 -6.19 -1.96 -2.48
C GLN A 112 -7.60 -1.99 -3.09
N PHE A 113 -8.19 -3.18 -3.11
CA PHE A 113 -9.58 -3.38 -3.54
C PHE A 113 -10.60 -3.05 -2.46
N TYR A 114 -10.16 -2.92 -1.21
CA TYR A 114 -10.99 -2.57 -0.06
C TYR A 114 -10.15 -1.73 0.90
N VAL A 115 -10.74 -0.67 1.43
CA VAL A 115 -10.11 0.24 2.41
C VAL A 115 -11.15 0.58 3.46
N SER A 116 -10.78 0.44 4.73
CA SER A 116 -11.68 0.62 5.88
C SER A 116 -11.22 1.74 6.84
N ASP A 117 -9.97 2.19 6.71
CA ASP A 117 -9.35 3.14 7.63
C ASP A 117 -9.64 4.63 7.30
N GLY A 118 -10.39 4.88 6.23
CA GLY A 118 -10.81 6.21 5.81
C GLY A 118 -9.73 7.02 5.08
N CYS A 119 -8.69 6.37 4.56
CA CYS A 119 -7.62 7.08 3.85
C CYS A 119 -7.95 7.45 2.39
N TYR A 120 -8.67 6.60 1.68
CA TYR A 120 -9.13 6.85 0.32
C TYR A 120 -10.30 5.94 -0.04
N ILE A 121 -11.00 6.26 -1.12
CA ILE A 121 -12.04 5.39 -1.67
C ILE A 121 -11.34 4.34 -2.53
N ALA A 122 -11.42 3.07 -2.13
CA ALA A 122 -10.84 1.97 -2.89
C ALA A 122 -11.36 1.96 -4.33
N MET A 123 -10.54 1.44 -5.26
CA MET A 123 -11.05 1.15 -6.59
C MET A 123 -12.25 0.21 -6.44
N PRO A 124 -13.41 0.50 -7.05
CA PRO A 124 -14.47 -0.49 -7.12
C PRO A 124 -13.86 -1.70 -7.80
N ASN A 125 -13.79 -2.81 -7.07
CA ASN A 125 -13.55 -4.11 -7.67
C ASN A 125 -14.54 -4.17 -8.84
N SER A 126 -14.07 -4.38 -10.07
CA SER A 126 -14.95 -4.42 -11.25
C SER A 126 -15.82 -5.67 -11.15
N THR A 127 -16.79 -5.62 -10.25
CA THR A 127 -17.84 -6.59 -10.03
C THR A 127 -19.11 -5.82 -10.29
N THR A 128 -19.45 -5.73 -11.57
CA THR A 128 -20.81 -5.61 -12.08
C THR A 128 -21.60 -4.42 -11.52
N SER A 129 -21.57 -3.32 -12.26
CA SER A 129 -22.68 -2.38 -12.31
C SER A 129 -23.95 -3.14 -12.72
N ILE A 130 -24.73 -3.64 -11.77
CA ILE A 130 -26.19 -3.68 -11.96
C ILE A 130 -26.70 -2.38 -11.37
N ALA A 131 -26.62 -1.35 -12.22
CA ALA A 131 -27.58 -0.27 -12.15
C ALA A 131 -28.91 -0.88 -12.58
N THR A 132 -29.80 -1.13 -11.64
CA THR A 132 -31.23 -1.16 -11.93
C THR A 132 -31.89 -0.07 -11.12
N SER A 133 -31.82 1.15 -11.66
CA SER A 133 -32.78 2.19 -11.36
C SER A 133 -33.98 2.06 -12.30
N SER A 134 -35.16 2.37 -11.75
CA SER A 134 -36.47 2.61 -12.39
C SER A 134 -37.28 1.36 -12.73
N SER A 135 -38.56 1.24 -12.36
CA SER A 135 -39.62 2.27 -12.27
C SER A 135 -40.64 1.97 -11.16
#